data_AF-A0A1X7VBT6-F1
#
_entry.id   AF-A0A1X7VBT6-F1
#
_cell.length_a   1.000
_cell.length_b   1.000
_cell.length_c   1.000
_cell.angle_alpha   90.00
_cell.angle_beta   90.00
_cell.angle_gamma   90.00
#
_symmetry.space_group_name_H-M   'P 1'
#
loop_
_entity.id
_entity.type
_entity.pdbx_description
1 polymer ?
#
loop_
_entity_poly.entity_id
_entity_poly.type
_entity_poly.pdbx_seq_one_letter_code
_entity_poly.pdbx_strand_id
1 'polypeptide(L)'
;MCFPTLFPTGNFGANYSHTVKLTNAEYIKSRLLNVDSRYRKNPAYVFLLLREKELRELKSGIYNTLRISSQTCMLTMLNNADRELEASLCTALQSVPGTKQFRFKRKGDVDCIREFGSPTFFCTFSCAEYESPHILEYLRKINDVPDSYDNGRLCTEDPISVSRQFSQKFHEFISIFVKKGQGLRQVEHFFGKKSTINVVLHIITSFFG
;
A
#
# COMPACT_ATOMS: atom_id res chain seq x y z
N MET A 1 -0.23 6.77 22.36
CA MET A 1 1.21 6.43 22.44
C MET A 1 1.98 7.72 22.21
N CYS A 2 2.93 8.07 23.07
CA CYS A 2 3.72 9.29 22.92
C CYS A 2 5.09 8.93 22.33
N PHE A 3 5.61 9.75 21.41
CA PHE A 3 6.96 9.61 20.84
C PHE A 3 7.78 10.86 21.18
N PRO A 4 8.29 11.01 22.42
CA PRO A 4 9.02 12.21 22.84
C PRO A 4 10.25 12.49 21.98
N THR A 5 10.88 11.45 21.44
CA THR A 5 12.04 11.57 20.54
C THR A 5 11.70 12.10 19.15
N LEU A 6 10.46 11.89 18.69
CA LEU A 6 9.98 12.37 17.38
C LEU A 6 9.25 13.71 17.49
N PHE A 7 8.64 13.98 18.65
CA PHE A 7 7.85 15.18 18.95
C PHE A 7 8.26 15.76 20.31
N PRO A 8 9.47 16.34 20.44
CA PRO A 8 9.98 16.85 21.72
C PRO A 8 9.14 18.00 22.28
N THR A 9 8.52 18.81 21.41
CA THR A 9 7.66 19.93 21.81
C THR A 9 6.18 19.55 21.88
N GLY A 10 5.81 18.32 21.51
CA GLY A 10 4.41 17.90 21.36
C GLY A 10 3.64 18.58 20.21
N ASN A 11 4.27 19.49 19.46
CA ASN A 11 3.64 20.24 18.38
C ASN A 11 3.76 19.52 17.03
N PHE A 12 2.98 19.96 16.04
CA PHE A 12 3.00 19.45 14.66
C PHE A 12 2.59 17.98 14.50
N GLY A 13 1.73 17.47 15.38
CA GLY A 13 1.05 16.19 15.19
C GLY A 13 0.00 16.24 14.07
N ALA A 14 -0.63 15.11 13.77
CA ALA A 14 -1.64 15.00 12.70
C ALA A 14 -2.85 15.94 12.89
N ASN A 15 -3.20 16.24 14.14
CA ASN A 15 -4.32 17.12 14.50
C ASN A 15 -3.90 18.58 14.69
N TYR A 16 -2.65 18.92 14.40
CA TYR A 16 -2.16 20.29 14.56
C TYR A 16 -2.76 21.19 13.48
N SER A 17 -3.16 22.41 13.85
CA SER A 17 -3.68 23.38 12.90
C SER A 17 -2.55 23.92 12.03
N HIS A 18 -2.45 23.38 10.81
CA HIS A 18 -1.54 23.85 9.79
C HIS A 18 -2.13 25.02 9.00
N THR A 19 -1.27 25.91 8.48
CA THR A 19 -1.67 27.00 7.57
C THR A 19 -2.41 26.48 6.34
N VAL A 20 -1.98 25.33 5.82
CA VAL A 20 -2.66 24.58 4.77
C VAL A 20 -3.30 23.35 5.42
N LYS A 21 -4.61 23.16 5.24
CA LYS A 21 -5.31 21.98 5.72
C LYS A 21 -4.77 20.74 5.01
N LEU A 22 -4.07 19.89 5.75
CA LEU A 22 -3.56 18.62 5.26
C LEU A 22 -4.57 17.51 5.56
N THR A 23 -4.82 16.66 4.57
CA THR A 23 -5.48 15.38 4.84
C THR A 23 -4.54 14.46 5.64
N ASN A 24 -5.12 13.49 6.36
CA ASN A 24 -4.33 12.48 7.08
C ASN A 24 -3.32 11.76 6.17
N ALA A 25 -3.68 11.51 4.90
CA ALA A 25 -2.81 10.85 3.95
C ALA A 25 -1.63 11.74 3.55
N GLU A 26 -1.85 13.04 3.33
CA GLU A 26 -0.79 14.01 3.03
C GLU A 26 0.13 14.22 4.22
N TYR A 27 -0.41 14.30 5.44
CA TYR A 27 0.39 14.35 6.66
C TYR A 27 1.29 13.13 6.82
N ILE A 28 0.75 11.91 6.62
CA ILE A 28 1.54 10.68 6.70
C ILE A 28 2.63 10.67 5.63
N LYS A 29 2.29 11.01 4.38
CA LYS A 29 3.26 11.11 3.29
C LYS A 29 4.36 12.11 3.60
N SER A 30 4.02 13.30 4.10
CA SER A 30 5.01 14.33 4.41
C SER A 30 5.95 13.91 5.52
N ARG A 31 5.48 13.14 6.53
CA ARG A 31 6.33 12.59 7.60
C ARG A 31 7.24 11.46 7.10
N LEU A 32 6.72 10.52 6.31
CA LEU A 32 7.49 9.38 5.81
C LEU A 32 8.48 9.76 4.70
N LEU A 33 8.13 10.75 3.87
CA LEU A 33 8.95 11.22 2.75
C LEU A 33 9.77 12.47 3.09
N ASN A 34 9.78 12.89 4.36
CA ASN A 34 10.55 14.04 4.78
C ASN A 34 12.06 13.82 4.57
N VAL A 35 12.79 14.93 4.45
CA VAL A 35 14.26 14.91 4.50
C VAL A 35 14.73 14.29 5.82
N ASP A 36 14.08 14.68 6.92
CA ASP A 36 14.33 14.11 8.24
C ASP A 36 13.97 12.61 8.30
N SER A 37 14.99 11.79 8.52
CA SER A 37 14.86 10.33 8.53
C SER A 37 14.28 9.75 9.82
N ARG A 38 14.19 10.54 10.91
CA ARG A 38 13.76 10.05 12.24
C ARG A 38 12.39 9.38 12.22
N TYR A 39 11.44 9.95 11.48
CA TYR A 39 10.08 9.43 11.40
C TYR A 39 10.00 8.11 10.63
N ARG A 40 10.69 8.00 9.49
CA ARG A 40 10.66 6.79 8.65
C ARG A 40 11.47 5.63 9.23
N LYS A 41 12.56 5.93 9.97
CA LYS A 41 13.42 4.94 10.63
C LYS A 41 12.85 4.40 11.94
N ASN A 42 11.84 5.04 12.54
CA ASN A 42 11.24 4.58 13.78
C ASN A 42 10.13 3.53 13.48
N PRO A 43 10.38 2.22 13.69
CA PRO A 43 9.41 1.19 13.33
C PRO A 43 8.10 1.31 14.13
N ALA A 44 8.19 1.65 15.43
CA ALA A 44 7.01 1.81 16.27
C ALA A 44 6.10 2.95 15.77
N TYR A 45 6.68 4.04 15.28
CA TYR A 45 5.93 5.14 14.67
C TYR A 45 5.31 4.74 13.34
N VAL A 46 6.05 4.05 12.46
CA VAL A 46 5.52 3.53 11.19
C VAL A 46 4.33 2.59 11.42
N PHE A 47 4.43 1.68 12.40
CA PHE A 47 3.33 0.78 12.77
C PHE A 47 2.15 1.53 13.38
N LEU A 48 2.37 2.60 14.15
CA LEU A 48 1.29 3.47 14.60
C LEU A 48 0.55 4.07 13.40
N LEU A 49 1.27 4.65 12.44
CA LEU A 49 0.66 5.27 11.26
C LEU A 49 -0.14 4.25 10.42
N LEU A 50 0.38 3.01 10.30
CA LEU A 50 -0.34 1.91 9.65
C LEU A 50 -1.64 1.59 10.40
N ARG A 51 -1.59 1.41 11.72
CA ARG A 51 -2.77 1.14 12.54
C ARG A 51 -3.81 2.24 12.45
N GLU A 52 -3.38 3.51 12.49
CA GLU A 52 -4.29 4.64 12.34
C GLU A 52 -4.95 4.67 10.97
N LYS A 53 -4.22 4.28 9.90
CA LYS A 53 -4.78 4.14 8.56
C LYS A 53 -5.85 3.05 8.52
N GLU A 54 -5.55 1.86 9.03
CA GLU A 54 -6.51 0.74 9.09
C GLU A 54 -7.76 1.11 9.89
N LEU A 55 -7.59 1.78 11.05
CA LEU A 55 -8.71 2.25 11.86
C LEU A 55 -9.56 3.30 11.13
N ARG A 56 -8.96 4.19 10.34
CA ARG A 56 -9.72 5.16 9.53
C ARG A 56 -10.52 4.48 8.43
N GLU A 57 -9.91 3.53 7.72
CA GLU A 57 -10.60 2.76 6.68
C GLU A 57 -11.78 1.98 7.26
N LEU A 58 -11.59 1.34 8.41
CA LEU A 58 -12.65 0.63 9.14
C LEU A 58 -13.76 1.58 9.60
N LYS A 59 -13.40 2.71 10.23
CA LYS A 59 -14.39 3.72 10.67
C LYS A 59 -15.21 4.25 9.50
N SER A 60 -14.58 4.49 8.36
CA SER A 60 -15.28 4.92 7.14
C SER A 60 -16.25 3.85 6.64
N GLY A 61 -15.85 2.58 6.66
CA GLY A 61 -16.71 1.45 6.29
C GLY A 61 -17.92 1.32 7.21
N ILE A 62 -17.69 1.38 8.53
CA ILE A 62 -18.76 1.35 9.54
C ILE A 62 -19.71 2.53 9.35
N TYR A 63 -19.19 3.75 9.20
CA TYR A 63 -20.01 4.94 9.00
C TYR A 63 -20.91 4.82 7.77
N ASN A 64 -20.38 4.31 6.65
CA ASN A 64 -21.19 4.10 5.45
C ASN A 64 -22.30 3.05 5.69
N THR A 65 -22.01 1.98 6.42
CA THR A 65 -23.04 1.01 6.83
C THR A 65 -24.11 1.63 7.72
N LEU A 66 -23.71 2.40 8.74
CA LEU A 66 -24.64 3.12 9.62
C LEU A 66 -25.45 4.20 8.90
N ARG A 67 -24.96 4.72 7.78
CA ARG A 67 -25.70 5.65 6.94
C ARG A 67 -26.81 4.94 6.16
N ILE A 68 -26.56 3.71 5.73
CA ILE A 68 -27.53 2.88 4.99
C ILE A 68 -28.63 2.37 5.93
N SER A 69 -28.26 1.92 7.14
CA SER A 69 -29.21 1.47 8.16
C SER A 69 -29.42 2.55 9.23
N SER A 70 -30.62 3.13 9.35
CA SER A 70 -30.92 3.95 10.54
C SER A 70 -30.77 3.10 11.81
N GLN A 71 -30.28 3.68 12.92
CA GLN A 71 -29.90 2.90 14.13
C GLN A 71 -31.05 2.03 14.67
N THR A 72 -32.29 2.51 14.58
CA THR A 72 -33.49 1.79 15.01
C THR A 72 -33.90 0.67 14.04
N CYS A 73 -33.47 0.74 12.78
CA CYS A 73 -33.79 -0.22 11.72
C CYS A 73 -32.75 -1.33 11.58
N MET A 74 -31.54 -1.18 12.13
CA MET A 74 -30.48 -2.18 11.97
C MET A 74 -30.82 -3.51 12.66
N LEU A 75 -31.43 -3.48 13.85
CA LEU A 75 -31.81 -4.71 14.57
C LEU A 75 -32.91 -5.46 13.81
N THR A 76 -33.90 -4.74 13.27
CA THR A 76 -34.96 -5.32 12.44
C THR A 76 -34.41 -5.84 11.11
N MET A 77 -33.49 -5.12 10.46
CA MET A 77 -32.79 -5.58 9.26
C MET A 77 -31.96 -6.84 9.50
N LEU A 78 -31.28 -6.94 10.65
CA LEU A 78 -30.53 -8.15 11.04
C LEU A 78 -31.46 -9.35 11.23
N ASN A 79 -32.58 -9.16 11.93
CA ASN A 79 -33.59 -10.21 12.11
C ASN A 79 -34.21 -10.66 10.78
N ASN A 80 -34.32 -9.74 9.82
CA ASN A 80 -34.89 -10.00 8.50
C ASN A 80 -33.86 -10.50 7.46
N ALA A 81 -32.61 -10.72 7.87
CA ALA A 81 -31.50 -11.10 6.97
C ALA A 81 -31.40 -10.17 5.74
N ASP A 82 -31.43 -8.85 5.99
CA ASP A 82 -31.38 -7.84 4.94
C ASP A 82 -30.07 -7.93 4.14
N ARG A 83 -30.20 -8.16 2.83
CA ARG A 83 -29.07 -8.34 1.91
C ARG A 83 -28.27 -7.06 1.70
N GLU A 84 -28.89 -5.89 1.77
CA GLU A 84 -28.19 -4.62 1.58
C GLU A 84 -27.29 -4.30 2.78
N LEU A 85 -27.81 -4.57 3.99
CA LEU A 85 -27.02 -4.45 5.22
C LEU A 85 -25.84 -5.44 5.23
N GLU A 86 -26.08 -6.70 4.85
CA GLU A 86 -25.04 -7.71 4.74
C GLU A 86 -23.94 -7.32 3.73
N ALA A 87 -24.34 -6.81 2.56
CA ALA A 87 -23.40 -6.34 1.53
C ALA A 87 -22.55 -5.15 2.03
N SER A 88 -23.16 -4.20 2.74
CA SER A 88 -22.44 -3.06 3.31
C SER A 88 -21.46 -3.48 4.41
N LEU A 89 -21.86 -4.40 5.30
CA LEU A 89 -20.98 -4.96 6.32
C LEU A 89 -19.82 -5.74 5.70
N CYS A 90 -20.10 -6.55 4.67
CA CYS A 90 -19.07 -7.25 3.94
C CYS A 90 -18.06 -6.27 3.32
N THR A 91 -18.54 -5.17 2.76
CA THR A 91 -17.70 -4.11 2.19
C THR A 91 -16.84 -3.43 3.26
N ALA A 92 -17.38 -3.14 4.44
CA ALA A 92 -16.59 -2.59 5.55
C ALA A 92 -15.46 -3.55 5.98
N LEU A 93 -15.76 -4.84 6.08
CA LEU A 93 -14.80 -5.88 6.47
C LEU A 93 -13.72 -6.16 5.43
N GLN A 94 -13.91 -5.75 4.17
CA GLN A 94 -12.86 -5.85 3.14
C GLN A 94 -11.61 -5.03 3.47
N SER A 95 -11.72 -4.02 4.33
CA SER A 95 -10.58 -3.19 4.76
C SER A 95 -9.74 -3.84 5.88
N VAL A 96 -10.29 -4.84 6.58
CA VAL A 96 -9.70 -5.41 7.79
C VAL A 96 -8.88 -6.65 7.45
N PRO A 97 -7.56 -6.64 7.63
CA PRO A 97 -6.73 -7.82 7.42
C PRO A 97 -7.19 -9.01 8.26
N GLY A 98 -7.15 -10.21 7.68
CA GLY A 98 -7.53 -11.46 8.36
C GLY A 98 -9.01 -11.85 8.24
N THR A 99 -9.90 -10.96 7.79
CA THR A 99 -11.30 -11.33 7.52
C THR A 99 -11.41 -12.16 6.23
N LYS A 100 -12.50 -12.93 6.11
CA LYS A 100 -12.80 -13.67 4.88
C LYS A 100 -13.03 -12.70 3.71
N GLN A 101 -13.70 -11.59 3.97
CA GLN A 101 -14.03 -10.56 2.98
C GLN A 101 -12.77 -9.86 2.46
N PHE A 102 -11.79 -9.58 3.32
CA PHE A 102 -10.48 -9.07 2.91
C PHE A 102 -9.78 -10.03 1.95
N ARG A 103 -9.77 -11.34 2.27
CA ARG A 103 -9.18 -12.35 1.38
C ARG A 103 -9.96 -12.50 0.07
N PHE A 104 -11.29 -12.47 0.12
CA PHE A 104 -12.15 -12.60 -1.05
C PHE A 104 -11.95 -11.46 -2.04
N LYS A 105 -11.94 -10.20 -1.56
CA LYS A 105 -11.61 -9.04 -2.40
C LYS A 105 -10.27 -9.18 -3.10
N ARG A 106 -9.27 -9.73 -2.40
CA ARG A 106 -7.92 -9.96 -2.95
C ARG A 106 -7.85 -11.19 -3.88
N LYS A 107 -8.83 -12.08 -3.84
CA LYS A 107 -8.96 -13.27 -4.71
C LYS A 107 -9.63 -12.93 -6.03
N GLY A 108 -10.57 -11.97 -6.06
CA GLY A 108 -11.21 -11.50 -7.30
C GLY A 108 -10.22 -11.08 -8.39
N ASP A 109 -9.00 -10.72 -8.00
CA ASP A 109 -7.90 -10.38 -8.92
C ASP A 109 -7.39 -11.57 -9.77
N VAL A 110 -7.67 -12.82 -9.36
CA VAL A 110 -7.40 -14.02 -10.16
C VAL A 110 -8.48 -14.22 -11.23
N ASP A 111 -9.65 -13.60 -11.06
CA ASP A 111 -10.72 -13.67 -12.07
C ASP A 111 -10.32 -12.92 -13.36
N CYS A 112 -9.33 -12.02 -13.33
CA CYS A 112 -8.74 -11.46 -14.54
C CYS A 112 -8.17 -12.54 -15.49
N ILE A 113 -7.69 -13.67 -14.95
CA ILE A 113 -7.25 -14.82 -15.76
C ILE A 113 -8.46 -15.49 -16.44
N ARG A 114 -9.64 -15.45 -15.81
CA ARG A 114 -10.87 -15.99 -16.40
C ARG A 114 -11.44 -15.07 -17.48
N GLU A 115 -11.30 -13.76 -17.32
CA GLU A 115 -11.79 -12.76 -18.29
C GLU A 115 -10.89 -12.63 -19.52
N PHE A 116 -9.58 -12.51 -19.33
CA PHE A 116 -8.63 -12.24 -20.42
C PHE A 116 -7.86 -13.48 -20.91
N GLY A 117 -8.02 -14.62 -20.22
CA GLY A 117 -7.29 -15.85 -20.52
C GLY A 117 -5.90 -15.94 -19.88
N SER A 118 -5.12 -16.92 -20.29
CA SER A 118 -3.78 -17.15 -19.74
C SER A 118 -2.85 -15.99 -20.10
N PRO A 119 -2.07 -15.44 -19.14
CA PRO A 119 -1.11 -14.38 -19.42
C PRO A 119 -0.02 -14.88 -20.38
N THR A 120 0.37 -14.03 -21.33
CA THR A 120 1.55 -14.29 -22.18
C THR A 120 2.84 -14.12 -21.37
N PHE A 121 2.86 -13.14 -20.47
CA PHE A 121 3.98 -12.90 -19.58
C PHE A 121 3.47 -12.72 -18.15
N PHE A 122 4.08 -13.47 -17.23
CA PHE A 122 3.79 -13.43 -15.80
C PHE A 122 5.07 -13.20 -15.03
N CYS A 123 5.09 -12.18 -14.18
CA CYS A 123 6.23 -11.89 -13.32
C CYS A 123 5.80 -11.42 -11.93
N THR A 124 6.58 -11.82 -10.93
CA THR A 124 6.44 -11.40 -9.55
C THR A 124 7.69 -10.65 -9.13
N PHE A 125 7.52 -9.41 -8.71
CA PHE A 125 8.60 -8.58 -8.16
C PHE A 125 8.44 -8.55 -6.65
N SER A 126 9.51 -8.78 -5.91
CA SER A 126 9.51 -8.69 -4.45
C SER A 126 10.40 -7.53 -4.00
N CYS A 127 10.01 -6.85 -2.92
CA CYS A 127 10.88 -5.91 -2.22
C CYS A 127 12.10 -6.58 -1.56
N ALA A 128 12.24 -7.91 -1.63
CA ALA A 128 13.36 -8.66 -1.05
C ALA A 128 14.70 -8.54 -1.82
N GLU A 129 14.85 -7.52 -2.69
CA GLU A 129 16.10 -7.18 -3.38
C GLU A 129 17.14 -6.54 -2.42
N TYR A 130 17.34 -7.11 -1.23
CA TYR A 130 18.25 -6.58 -0.19
C TYR A 130 19.72 -6.58 -0.63
N GLU A 131 20.05 -7.34 -1.66
CA GLU A 131 21.41 -7.48 -2.21
C GLU A 131 21.62 -6.63 -3.47
N SER A 132 20.61 -5.89 -3.94
CA SER A 132 20.75 -5.06 -5.14
C SER A 132 21.75 -3.93 -4.89
N PRO A 133 22.88 -3.85 -5.63
CA PRO A 133 23.90 -2.83 -5.40
C PRO A 133 23.34 -1.42 -5.54
N HIS A 134 22.41 -1.23 -6.47
CA HIS A 134 21.72 0.05 -6.69
C HIS A 134 20.85 0.47 -5.49
N ILE A 135 20.17 -0.47 -4.81
CA ILE A 135 19.37 -0.14 -3.63
C ILE A 135 20.32 0.23 -2.48
N LEU A 136 21.40 -0.52 -2.31
CA LEU A 136 22.39 -0.26 -1.27
C LEU A 136 23.08 1.10 -1.48
N GLU A 137 23.50 1.43 -2.70
CA GLU A 137 24.09 2.73 -3.03
C GLU A 137 23.12 3.88 -2.74
N TYR A 138 21.85 3.73 -3.15
CA TYR A 138 20.79 4.70 -2.84
C TYR A 138 20.61 4.86 -1.32
N LEU A 139 20.53 3.77 -0.57
CA LEU A 139 20.35 3.79 0.88
C LEU A 139 21.53 4.42 1.61
N ARG A 140 22.77 4.15 1.17
CA ARG A 140 23.98 4.79 1.72
C ARG A 140 23.96 6.29 1.48
N LYS A 141 23.59 6.72 0.27
CA LYS A 141 23.47 8.14 -0.10
C LYS A 141 22.44 8.89 0.75
N ILE A 142 21.25 8.31 1.00
CA ILE A 142 20.19 9.01 1.75
C ILE A 142 20.40 9.00 3.26
N ASN A 143 21.14 8.02 3.77
CA ASN A 143 21.32 7.83 5.21
C ASN A 143 22.69 8.32 5.70
N ASP A 144 23.58 8.71 4.79
CA ASP A 144 24.94 9.18 5.07
C ASP A 144 25.74 8.16 5.90
N VAL A 145 25.79 6.92 5.41
CA VAL A 145 26.36 5.76 6.11
C VAL A 145 27.64 5.30 5.39
N PRO A 146 28.73 4.96 6.12
CA PRO A 146 29.97 4.48 5.51
C PRO A 146 29.81 3.12 4.82
N ASP A 147 30.68 2.82 3.86
CA ASP A 147 30.65 1.58 3.07
C ASP A 147 30.88 0.30 3.88
N SER A 148 31.47 0.42 5.08
CA SER A 148 31.68 -0.70 6.00
C SER A 148 30.40 -1.19 6.70
N TYR A 149 29.27 -0.52 6.49
CA TYR A 149 28.01 -0.84 7.15
C TYR A 149 27.35 -2.07 6.54
N ASP A 150 26.76 -2.91 7.41
CA ASP A 150 26.08 -4.13 6.97
C ASP A 150 24.88 -3.84 6.07
N ASN A 151 24.82 -4.54 4.93
CA ASN A 151 23.79 -4.37 3.91
C ASN A 151 22.40 -4.79 4.44
N GLY A 152 22.34 -5.88 5.20
CA GLY A 152 21.08 -6.37 5.78
C GLY A 152 20.51 -5.39 6.80
N ARG A 153 21.38 -4.84 7.65
CA ARG A 153 21.04 -3.81 8.61
C ARG A 153 20.55 -2.53 7.96
N LEU A 154 21.19 -2.08 6.88
CA LEU A 154 20.81 -0.88 6.15
C LEU A 154 19.36 -0.95 5.63
N CYS A 155 18.97 -2.10 5.08
CA CYS A 155 17.61 -2.31 4.59
C CYS A 155 16.58 -2.44 5.71
N THR A 156 16.98 -3.02 6.85
CA THR A 156 16.11 -3.21 8.02
C THR A 156 15.85 -1.89 8.76
N GLU A 157 16.82 -0.98 8.76
CA GLU A 157 16.70 0.32 9.44
C GLU A 157 15.83 1.34 8.69
N ASP A 158 15.80 1.29 7.35
CA ASP A 158 14.95 2.17 6.55
C ASP A 158 14.12 1.40 5.49
N PRO A 159 13.14 0.59 5.95
CA PRO A 159 12.30 -0.21 5.05
C PRO A 159 11.40 0.66 4.15
N ILE A 160 11.13 1.90 4.56
CA ILE A 160 10.33 2.86 3.78
C ILE A 160 11.10 3.30 2.54
N SER A 161 12.38 3.61 2.68
CA SER A 161 13.24 3.98 1.55
C SER A 161 13.48 2.82 0.58
N VAL A 162 13.63 1.59 1.11
CA VAL A 162 13.67 0.37 0.27
C VAL A 162 12.39 0.25 -0.56
N SER A 163 11.22 0.32 0.10
CA SER A 163 9.92 0.24 -0.57
C SER A 163 9.73 1.34 -1.61
N ARG A 164 10.20 2.56 -1.32
CA ARG A 164 10.16 3.69 -2.25
C ARG A 164 11.00 3.43 -3.50
N GLN A 165 12.25 2.98 -3.33
CA GLN A 165 13.15 2.73 -4.45
C GLN A 165 12.62 1.60 -5.35
N PHE A 166 12.13 0.52 -4.73
CA PHE A 166 11.46 -0.56 -5.44
C PHE A 166 10.25 -0.06 -6.23
N SER A 167 9.44 0.81 -5.63
CA SER A 167 8.26 1.40 -6.28
C SER A 167 8.61 2.24 -7.51
N GLN A 168 9.71 3.00 -7.45
CA GLN A 168 10.19 3.82 -8.55
C GLN A 168 10.70 2.94 -9.70
N LYS A 169 11.58 1.97 -9.41
CA LYS A 169 12.06 1.01 -10.41
C LYS A 169 10.92 0.24 -11.07
N PHE A 170 9.95 -0.21 -10.29
CA PHE A 170 8.78 -0.88 -10.83
C PHE A 170 7.97 0.04 -11.76
N HIS A 171 7.81 1.31 -11.40
CA HIS A 171 7.11 2.27 -12.27
C HIS A 171 7.87 2.53 -13.58
N GLU A 172 9.19 2.65 -13.51
CA GLU A 172 10.06 2.78 -14.69
C GLU A 172 9.97 1.55 -15.58
N PHE A 173 10.05 0.36 -15.00
CA PHE A 173 9.86 -0.91 -15.71
C PHE A 173 8.52 -0.93 -16.46
N ILE A 174 7.40 -0.64 -15.78
CA ILE A 174 6.08 -0.58 -16.43
C ILE A 174 6.05 0.49 -17.53
N SER A 175 6.66 1.65 -17.30
CA SER A 175 6.70 2.70 -18.31
C SER A 175 7.46 2.29 -19.57
N ILE A 176 8.55 1.52 -19.44
CA ILE A 176 9.36 1.07 -20.57
C ILE A 176 8.66 -0.09 -21.28
N PHE A 177 8.24 -1.11 -20.53
CA PHE A 177 7.68 -2.34 -21.11
C PHE A 177 6.26 -2.16 -21.64
N VAL A 178 5.40 -1.45 -20.90
CA VAL A 178 3.98 -1.29 -21.27
C VAL A 178 3.76 -0.08 -22.16
N LYS A 179 4.32 1.09 -21.82
CA LYS A 179 4.02 2.33 -22.57
C LYS A 179 4.90 2.53 -23.80
N LYS A 180 6.17 2.12 -23.76
CA LYS A 180 7.11 2.32 -24.88
C LYS A 180 7.22 1.09 -25.81
N GLY A 181 6.66 -0.07 -25.42
CA GLY A 181 6.71 -1.29 -26.23
C GLY A 181 8.13 -1.77 -26.54
N GLN A 182 9.15 -1.33 -25.79
CA GLN A 182 10.56 -1.57 -26.11
C GLN A 182 11.06 -2.98 -25.74
N GLY A 183 10.17 -3.92 -25.45
CA GLY A 183 10.54 -5.30 -25.10
C GLY A 183 9.44 -6.35 -25.29
N LEU A 184 8.20 -5.93 -25.55
CA LEU A 184 7.06 -6.80 -25.85
C LEU A 184 6.35 -6.25 -27.08
N ARG A 185 5.71 -7.13 -27.89
CA ARG A 185 4.73 -6.70 -28.93
C ARG A 185 3.61 -5.87 -28.26
N GLN A 186 2.78 -5.22 -29.08
CA GLN A 186 1.68 -4.37 -28.61
C GLN A 186 0.91 -5.04 -27.45
N VAL A 187 0.95 -4.40 -26.28
CA VAL A 187 0.28 -4.89 -25.07
C VAL A 187 -1.20 -4.58 -25.23
N GLU A 188 -2.03 -5.62 -25.33
CA GLU A 188 -3.49 -5.48 -25.41
C GLU A 188 -4.07 -5.25 -24.02
N HIS A 189 -3.63 -6.07 -23.05
CA HIS A 189 -4.11 -6.02 -21.68
C HIS A 189 -2.94 -6.21 -20.70
N PHE A 190 -2.92 -5.41 -19.64
CA PHE A 190 -2.03 -5.60 -18.51
C PHE A 190 -2.79 -5.48 -17.20
N PHE A 191 -2.46 -6.35 -16.26
CA PHE A 191 -2.98 -6.32 -14.90
C PHE A 191 -1.80 -6.35 -13.92
N GLY A 192 -1.63 -5.24 -13.19
CA GLY A 192 -0.58 -5.09 -12.18
C GLY A 192 -1.17 -4.90 -10.80
N LYS A 193 -0.82 -5.78 -9.86
CA LYS A 193 -1.26 -5.69 -8.47
C LYS A 193 -0.08 -5.49 -7.55
N LYS A 194 -0.09 -4.36 -6.84
CA LYS A 194 0.83 -4.10 -5.74
C LYS A 194 0.25 -4.57 -4.41
N SER A 195 0.92 -5.52 -3.77
CA SER A 195 0.74 -5.85 -2.36
C SER A 195 1.80 -5.13 -1.52
N THR A 196 1.72 -5.28 -0.20
CA THR A 196 2.63 -4.61 0.75
C THR A 196 4.09 -4.96 0.52
N ILE A 197 4.38 -6.20 0.07
CA ILE A 197 5.76 -6.73 -0.05
C ILE A 197 6.08 -7.15 -1.49
N ASN A 198 5.07 -7.54 -2.27
CA ASN A 198 5.26 -8.06 -3.63
C ASN A 198 4.37 -7.32 -4.62
N VAL A 199 4.85 -7.20 -5.86
CA VAL A 199 4.05 -6.78 -7.01
C VAL A 199 3.91 -7.96 -7.95
N VAL A 200 2.68 -8.29 -8.30
CA VAL A 200 2.36 -9.35 -9.26
C VAL A 200 1.89 -8.67 -10.55
N LEU A 201 2.46 -9.06 -11.68
CA LEU A 201 2.14 -8.48 -12.97
C LEU A 201 1.81 -9.59 -13.98
N HIS A 202 0.64 -9.44 -14.59
CA HIS A 202 0.15 -10.26 -15.70
C HIS A 202 0.06 -9.37 -16.94
N ILE A 203 0.66 -9.80 -18.05
CA ILE A 203 0.61 -9.11 -19.33
C ILE A 203 0.14 -10.09 -20.40
N ILE A 204 -0.79 -9.63 -21.24
CA ILE A 204 -1.29 -10.34 -22.42
C ILE A 204 -0.93 -9.50 -23.65
N THR A 205 -0.28 -10.14 -24.60
CA THR A 205 0.11 -9.55 -25.89
C THR A 205 -0.61 -10.28 -27.01
N SER A 206 -0.98 -9.56 -28.08
CA SER A 206 -1.61 -10.13 -29.27
C SER A 206 -0.80 -11.31 -29.84
N PHE A 207 -1.41 -12.48 -29.97
CA PHE A 207 -0.88 -13.60 -30.76
C PHE A 207 -1.68 -13.72 -32.07
N PHE A 208 -0.94 -13.87 -33.18
CA PHE A 208 -1.35 -13.90 -34.59
C PHE A 208 -1.49 -12.56 -35.31
N GLY A 209 -0.86 -12.52 -36.49
CA GLY A 209 -0.50 -11.36 -37.31
C GLY A 209 0.93 -11.55 -37.80
#